data_AF-A0A7Y2IEH2-F1
#
_entry.id   AF-A0A7Y2IEH2-F1
#
_cell.length_a   1.000
_cell.length_b   1.000
_cell.length_c   1.000
_cell.angle_alpha   90.00
_cell.angle_beta   90.00
_cell.angle_gamma   90.00
#
_symmetry.space_group_name_H-M   'P 1'
#
loop_
_entity.id
_entity.type
_entity.pdbx_description
1 polymer ?
#
loop_
_entity_poly.entity_id
_entity_poly.type
_entity_poly.pdbx_seq_one_letter_code
_entity_poly.pdbx_strand_id
1 'polypeptide(L)'
;METQEWQMHTKQDLNLIETQANAMSFAAIGRVLTDQALTLGVSAPSFRSPPRIPGVRRSVTRNRDGSITVSVIVSRRPLSAVVADMIDGIVLTSGLKADEARSLYDKLWTTSHRWLLGDALPARAAPLPGAPTLRAVA
;
A
#
# COMPACT_ATOMS: atom_id res chain seq x y z
N MET A 1 20.74 8.98 -33.34
CA MET A 1 20.79 7.62 -32.78
C MET A 1 21.16 7.77 -31.32
N GLU A 2 20.16 8.13 -30.52
CA GLU A 2 20.34 8.59 -29.14
C GLU A 2 20.16 7.37 -28.23
N THR A 3 21.28 6.81 -27.79
CA THR A 3 21.34 5.83 -26.70
C THR A 3 20.77 6.50 -25.47
N GLN A 4 19.50 6.24 -25.17
CA GLN A 4 18.92 6.65 -23.91
C GLN A 4 19.75 6.03 -22.78
N GLU A 5 20.47 6.91 -22.08
CA GLU A 5 21.08 6.62 -20.80
C GLU A 5 20.05 5.94 -19.91
N TRP A 6 20.39 4.76 -19.42
CA TRP A 6 19.76 4.15 -18.26
C TRP A 6 20.06 5.03 -17.04
N GLN A 7 19.40 6.18 -16.97
CA GLN A 7 19.41 7.03 -15.79
C GLN A 7 18.85 6.18 -14.67
N MET A 8 19.75 5.79 -13.76
CA MET A 8 19.45 5.10 -12.53
C MET A 8 18.26 5.80 -11.89
N HIS A 9 17.09 5.17 -11.91
CA HIS A 9 16.01 5.49 -11.01
C HIS A 9 16.45 5.04 -9.60
N THR A 10 17.34 5.89 -9.08
CA THR A 10 17.44 6.48 -7.75
C THR A 10 17.30 5.55 -6.57
N LYS A 11 18.31 5.61 -5.69
CA LYS A 11 18.43 4.99 -4.35
C LYS A 11 17.12 4.85 -3.55
N GLN A 12 16.11 5.69 -3.81
CA GLN A 12 14.76 5.60 -3.26
C GLN A 12 14.03 4.30 -3.65
N ASP A 13 14.06 3.87 -4.92
CA ASP A 13 13.38 2.65 -5.37
C ASP A 13 13.98 1.39 -4.72
N LEU A 14 15.30 1.35 -4.59
CA LEU A 14 16.00 0.29 -3.86
C LEU A 14 15.67 0.32 -2.36
N ASN A 15 15.59 1.51 -1.75
CA ASN A 15 15.24 1.66 -0.34
C ASN A 15 13.80 1.19 -0.05
N LEU A 16 12.87 1.30 -1.01
CA LEU A 16 11.51 0.75 -0.90
C LEU A 16 11.47 -0.78 -0.94
N ILE A 17 12.38 -1.41 -1.71
CA ILE A 17 12.55 -2.86 -1.74
C ILE A 17 13.21 -3.34 -0.44
N GLU A 18 14.05 -2.53 0.21
CA GLU A 18 14.73 -2.91 1.46
C GLU A 18 13.88 -2.64 2.72
N THR A 19 13.01 -1.62 2.70
CA THR A 19 12.19 -1.22 3.85
C THR A 19 11.32 -2.38 4.33
N GLN A 20 11.56 -2.85 5.56
CA GLN A 20 10.80 -3.94 6.16
C GLN A 20 9.40 -3.45 6.56
N ALA A 21 8.40 -4.28 6.31
CA ALA A 21 7.04 -4.02 6.76
C ALA A 21 6.92 -4.16 8.29
N ASN A 22 6.15 -3.28 8.90
CA ASN A 22 5.76 -3.37 10.31
C ASN A 22 4.25 -3.17 10.47
N ALA A 23 3.73 -3.31 11.70
CA ALA A 23 2.29 -3.22 11.95
C ALA A 23 1.69 -1.84 11.57
N MET A 24 2.45 -0.76 11.77
CA MET A 24 2.01 0.60 11.47
C MET A 24 1.94 0.82 9.95
N SER A 25 3.00 0.44 9.22
CA SER A 25 3.01 0.55 7.75
C SER A 25 1.93 -0.34 7.13
N PHE A 26 1.69 -1.54 7.67
CA PHE A 26 0.63 -2.45 7.24
C PHE A 26 -0.78 -1.85 7.43
N ALA A 27 -1.07 -1.29 8.61
CA ALA A 27 -2.35 -0.66 8.86
C ALA A 27 -2.56 0.60 8.00
N ALA A 28 -1.52 1.42 7.84
CA ALA A 28 -1.58 2.63 7.03
C ALA A 28 -1.85 2.33 5.56
N ILE A 29 -1.10 1.41 4.95
CA ILE A 29 -1.31 1.06 3.54
C ILE A 29 -2.63 0.30 3.33
N GLY A 30 -3.06 -0.50 4.32
CA GLY A 30 -4.38 -1.14 4.29
C GLY A 30 -5.51 -0.14 4.21
N ARG A 31 -5.44 0.96 4.97
CA ARG A 31 -6.42 2.04 4.88
C ARG A 31 -6.41 2.72 3.51
N VAL A 32 -5.22 3.07 3.00
CA VAL A 32 -5.08 3.72 1.69
C VAL A 32 -5.66 2.86 0.56
N LEU A 33 -5.37 1.56 0.57
CA LEU A 33 -5.88 0.63 -0.44
C LEU A 33 -7.40 0.42 -0.32
N THR A 34 -7.92 0.32 0.90
CA THR A 34 -9.36 0.24 1.16
C THR A 34 -10.08 1.48 0.66
N ASP A 35 -9.60 2.67 1.03
CA ASP A 35 -10.19 3.94 0.61
C ASP A 35 -10.19 4.03 -0.93
N GLN A 36 -9.05 3.71 -1.58
CA GLN A 36 -8.96 3.69 -3.04
C GLN A 36 -9.93 2.69 -3.69
N ALA A 37 -10.05 1.47 -3.18
CA ALA A 37 -10.97 0.47 -3.71
C ALA A 37 -12.44 0.95 -3.62
N LEU A 38 -12.82 1.55 -2.49
CA LEU A 38 -14.15 2.11 -2.29
C LEU A 38 -14.44 3.27 -3.26
N THR A 39 -13.48 4.18 -3.50
CA THR A 39 -13.65 5.24 -4.52
C THR A 39 -13.85 4.71 -5.94
N LEU A 40 -13.38 3.49 -6.22
CA LEU A 40 -13.54 2.80 -7.50
C LEU A 40 -14.80 1.93 -7.55
N GLY A 41 -15.65 1.95 -6.52
CA GLY A 41 -16.87 1.16 -6.45
C GLY A 41 -16.66 -0.33 -6.14
N VAL A 42 -15.47 -0.70 -5.65
CA VAL A 42 -15.12 -2.08 -5.31
C VAL A 42 -15.23 -2.29 -3.80
N SER A 43 -15.90 -3.38 -3.39
CA SER A 43 -15.94 -3.77 -1.99
C SER A 43 -14.54 -4.15 -1.51
N ALA A 44 -14.06 -3.47 -0.47
CA ALA A 44 -12.73 -3.71 0.09
C ALA A 44 -12.76 -4.81 1.16
N PRO A 45 -11.79 -5.73 1.17
CA PRO A 45 -11.65 -6.71 2.23
C PRO A 45 -11.13 -6.06 3.53
N SER A 46 -11.37 -6.74 4.64
CA SER A 46 -10.65 -6.48 5.88
C SER A 46 -9.25 -7.07 5.82
N PHE A 47 -8.22 -6.30 6.17
CA PHE A 47 -6.83 -6.78 6.21
C PHE A 47 -6.43 -7.27 7.60
N ARG A 48 -5.74 -8.42 7.67
CA ARG A 48 -5.21 -8.99 8.92
C ARG A 48 -3.80 -9.56 8.75
N SER A 49 -3.13 -9.82 9.87
CA SER A 49 -1.82 -10.47 9.92
C SER A 49 -1.67 -11.21 11.26
N PRO A 50 -1.09 -12.43 11.28
CA PRO A 50 -0.73 -13.27 10.14
C PRO A 50 -1.94 -14.09 9.62
N PRO A 51 -1.81 -14.80 8.49
CA PRO A 51 -2.72 -15.88 8.10
C PRO A 51 -2.80 -16.96 9.18
N ARG A 52 -3.98 -17.56 9.35
CA ARG A 52 -4.17 -18.73 10.25
C ARG A 52 -3.68 -20.04 9.64
N ILE A 53 -3.34 -20.04 8.35
CA ILE A 53 -2.86 -21.21 7.61
C ILE A 53 -1.33 -21.21 7.66
N PRO A 54 -0.69 -22.22 8.28
CA PRO A 54 0.76 -22.31 8.35
C PRO A 54 1.42 -22.33 6.97
N GLY A 55 2.56 -21.64 6.84
CA GLY A 55 3.37 -21.65 5.61
C GLY A 55 2.84 -20.78 4.46
N VAL A 56 1.63 -20.22 4.57
CA VAL A 56 1.01 -19.43 3.51
C VAL A 56 1.31 -17.94 3.69
N ARG A 57 1.79 -17.27 2.63
CA ARG A 57 2.11 -15.83 2.64
C ARG A 57 0.87 -14.93 2.67
N ARG A 58 -0.21 -15.36 2.02
CA ARG A 58 -1.50 -14.66 1.99
C ARG A 58 -2.67 -15.64 1.94
N SER A 59 -3.71 -15.40 2.72
CA SER A 59 -4.96 -16.17 2.66
C SER A 59 -6.16 -15.26 2.46
N VAL A 60 -7.16 -15.76 1.73
CA VAL A 60 -8.48 -15.11 1.58
C VAL A 60 -9.52 -15.95 2.32
N THR A 61 -10.28 -15.32 3.20
CA THR A 61 -11.36 -15.95 3.95
C THR A 61 -12.67 -15.25 3.62
N ARG A 62 -13.67 -16.01 3.20
CA ARG A 62 -15.07 -15.55 3.14
C ARG A 62 -15.71 -15.84 4.49
N ASN A 63 -16.15 -14.80 5.18
CA ASN A 63 -16.77 -14.90 6.49
C ASN A 63 -18.26 -15.25 6.35
N ARG A 64 -18.88 -15.73 7.43
CA ARG A 64 -20.30 -16.14 7.44
C ARG A 64 -21.26 -14.99 7.14
N ASP A 65 -20.86 -13.76 7.45
CA ASP A 65 -21.61 -12.53 7.18
C ASP A 65 -21.44 -12.02 5.73
N GLY A 66 -20.73 -12.76 4.88
CA GLY A 66 -20.44 -12.37 3.50
C GLY A 66 -19.26 -11.40 3.36
N SER A 67 -18.68 -10.91 4.47
CA SER A 67 -17.48 -10.09 4.42
C SER A 67 -16.25 -10.92 4.02
N ILE A 68 -15.24 -10.24 3.50
CA ILE A 68 -13.99 -10.88 3.07
C ILE A 68 -12.85 -10.41 3.97
N THR A 69 -12.01 -11.35 4.39
CA THR A 69 -10.75 -11.06 5.09
C THR A 69 -9.59 -11.53 4.25
N VAL A 70 -8.64 -10.63 4.01
CA VAL A 70 -7.32 -10.94 3.44
C VAL A 70 -6.30 -10.89 4.55
N SER A 71 -5.68 -12.02 4.86
CA SER A 71 -4.56 -12.07 5.81
C SER A 71 -3.23 -12.15 5.07
N VAL A 72 -2.21 -11.40 5.50
CA VAL A 72 -0.88 -11.34 4.85
C VAL A 72 0.23 -11.52 5.89
N ILE A 73 1.29 -12.25 5.55
CA ILE A 73 2.51 -12.31 6.36
C ILE A 73 3.27 -10.99 6.18
N VAL A 74 3.47 -10.29 7.29
CA VAL A 74 4.21 -9.01 7.37
C VAL A 74 5.66 -9.23 7.81
N SER A 75 5.91 -10.20 8.70
CA SER A 75 7.22 -10.35 9.34
C SER A 75 8.33 -10.72 8.36
N ARG A 76 9.49 -10.05 8.49
CA ARG A 76 10.69 -10.26 7.68
C ARG A 76 10.42 -10.16 6.17
N ARG A 77 9.52 -9.26 5.80
CA ARG A 77 9.19 -9.03 4.40
C ARG A 77 9.35 -7.56 4.04
N PRO A 78 9.86 -7.31 2.83
CA PRO A 78 9.89 -5.95 2.33
C PRO A 78 8.47 -5.45 2.14
N LEU A 79 8.28 -4.16 2.42
CA LEU A 79 6.98 -3.50 2.42
C LEU A 79 6.30 -3.61 1.06
N SER A 80 7.04 -3.42 -0.03
CA SER A 80 6.54 -3.60 -1.40
C SER A 80 5.88 -4.96 -1.64
N ALA A 81 6.45 -6.03 -1.09
CA ALA A 81 5.91 -7.37 -1.28
C ALA A 81 4.66 -7.62 -0.41
N VAL A 82 4.53 -6.95 0.73
CA VAL A 82 3.29 -6.94 1.52
C VAL A 82 2.20 -6.17 0.78
N VAL A 83 2.54 -5.02 0.17
CA VAL A 83 1.62 -4.23 -0.65
C VAL A 83 1.12 -5.03 -1.84
N ALA A 84 2.00 -5.73 -2.55
CA ALA A 84 1.62 -6.59 -3.67
C ALA A 84 0.58 -7.65 -3.25
N ASP A 85 0.82 -8.33 -2.12
CA ASP A 85 -0.13 -9.30 -1.57
C ASP A 85 -1.48 -8.67 -1.19
N MET A 86 -1.48 -7.45 -0.66
CA MET A 86 -2.72 -6.74 -0.31
C MET A 86 -3.52 -6.36 -1.56
N ILE A 87 -2.85 -5.86 -2.61
CA ILE A 87 -3.48 -5.51 -3.90
C ILE A 87 -4.07 -6.76 -4.56
N ASP A 88 -3.28 -7.85 -4.65
CA ASP A 88 -3.75 -9.12 -5.20
C ASP A 88 -4.96 -9.64 -4.41
N GLY A 89 -4.96 -9.44 -3.08
CA GLY A 89 -6.11 -9.72 -2.22
C GLY A 89 -7.38 -9.01 -2.68
N ILE A 90 -7.33 -7.70 -2.91
CA ILE A 90 -8.47 -6.89 -3.37
C ILE A 90 -8.92 -7.36 -4.75
N VAL A 91 -7.99 -7.48 -5.70
CA VAL A 91 -8.28 -7.83 -7.09
C VAL A 91 -8.96 -9.20 -7.18
N LEU A 92 -8.44 -10.20 -6.47
CA LEU A 92 -9.02 -11.56 -6.42
C LEU A 92 -10.43 -11.58 -5.84
N THR A 93 -10.77 -10.62 -4.98
CA THR A 93 -12.05 -10.56 -4.28
C THR A 93 -13.04 -9.60 -4.92
N SER A 94 -12.62 -8.85 -5.95
CA SER A 94 -13.40 -7.80 -6.58
C SER A 94 -14.59 -8.30 -7.41
N GLY A 95 -14.54 -9.54 -7.91
CA GLY A 95 -15.57 -10.10 -8.80
C GLY A 95 -15.61 -9.47 -10.21
N LEU A 96 -14.63 -8.63 -10.55
CA LEU A 96 -14.53 -7.95 -11.84
C LEU A 96 -14.04 -8.89 -12.95
N LYS A 97 -14.31 -8.51 -14.22
CA LYS A 97 -13.72 -9.18 -15.38
C LYS A 97 -12.23 -8.87 -15.49
N ALA A 98 -11.49 -9.64 -16.30
CA ALA A 98 -10.04 -9.55 -16.40
C ALA A 98 -9.54 -8.12 -16.69
N ASP A 99 -10.18 -7.43 -17.62
CA ASP A 99 -9.82 -6.10 -18.11
C ASP A 99 -10.03 -5.04 -17.01
N GLU A 100 -11.16 -5.12 -16.31
CA GLU A 100 -11.51 -4.25 -15.19
C GLU A 100 -10.62 -4.53 -13.97
N ALA A 101 -10.35 -5.80 -13.69
CA ALA A 101 -9.45 -6.25 -12.63
C ALA A 101 -8.02 -5.76 -12.87
N ARG A 102 -7.57 -5.74 -14.13
CA ARG A 102 -6.28 -5.17 -14.50
C ARG A 102 -6.24 -3.65 -14.29
N SER A 103 -7.29 -2.94 -14.70
CA SER A 103 -7.39 -1.50 -14.43
C SER A 103 -7.40 -1.18 -12.94
N LEU A 104 -8.10 -1.99 -12.13
CA LEU A 104 -8.10 -1.89 -10.68
C LEU A 104 -6.69 -2.11 -10.10
N TYR A 105 -5.99 -3.15 -10.55
CA TYR A 105 -4.61 -3.43 -10.14
C TYR A 105 -3.69 -2.23 -10.40
N ASP A 106 -3.71 -1.68 -11.61
CA ASP A 106 -2.83 -0.57 -12.00
C ASP A 106 -3.12 0.70 -11.17
N LYS A 107 -4.40 0.98 -10.87
CA LYS A 107 -4.80 2.10 -10.01
C LYS A 107 -4.37 1.92 -8.56
N LEU A 108 -4.62 0.74 -7.98
CA LEU A 108 -4.20 0.43 -6.61
C LEU A 108 -2.68 0.48 -6.46
N TRP A 109 -1.96 -0.07 -7.45
CA TRP A 109 -0.49 -0.01 -7.50
C TRP A 109 0.00 1.44 -7.54
N THR A 110 -0.55 2.26 -8.44
CA THR A 110 -0.20 3.68 -8.54
C THR A 110 -0.42 4.43 -7.22
N THR A 111 -1.59 4.25 -6.59
CA THR A 111 -1.89 4.88 -5.29
C THR A 111 -0.93 4.40 -4.20
N SER A 112 -0.62 3.10 -4.16
CA SER A 112 0.32 2.55 -3.18
C SER A 112 1.75 3.02 -3.40
N HIS A 113 2.18 3.17 -4.66
CA HIS A 113 3.52 3.62 -5.01
C HIS A 113 3.73 5.09 -4.61
N ARG A 114 2.71 5.95 -4.78
CA ARG A 114 2.72 7.32 -4.26
C ARG A 114 2.83 7.36 -2.74
N TRP A 115 2.07 6.50 -2.06
CA TRP A 115 2.15 6.36 -0.61
C TRP A 115 3.55 5.91 -0.15
N LEU A 116 4.14 4.93 -0.84
CA LEU A 116 5.48 4.41 -0.58
C LEU A 116 6.57 5.47 -0.79
N LEU A 117 6.50 6.25 -1.86
CA LEU A 117 7.53 7.22 -2.24
C LEU A 117 7.55 8.52 -1.41
N GLY A 118 6.51 8.82 -0.62
CA GLY A 118 6.60 9.99 0.27
C GLY A 118 5.32 10.66 0.75
N ASP A 119 4.12 10.23 0.36
CA ASP A 119 2.89 10.93 0.76
C ASP A 119 2.23 10.44 2.06
N ALA A 120 2.76 9.42 2.77
CA ALA A 120 2.33 9.19 4.15
C ALA A 120 3.27 8.32 5.01
N LEU A 121 4.08 9.00 5.81
CA LEU A 121 3.67 9.20 7.20
C LEU A 121 3.49 10.72 7.36
N PRO A 122 2.50 11.24 8.12
CA PRO A 122 2.77 12.50 8.78
C PRO A 122 4.04 12.25 9.59
N ALA A 123 5.17 12.77 9.11
CA ALA A 123 6.24 13.14 9.99
C ALA A 123 5.52 13.90 11.10
N ARG A 124 5.52 13.35 12.31
CA ARG A 124 5.38 14.13 13.55
C ARG A 124 5.99 15.48 13.23
N ALA A 125 5.14 16.49 13.09
CA ALA A 125 5.52 17.77 12.51
C ALA A 125 6.65 18.35 13.35
N ALA A 126 7.89 18.03 12.95
CA ALA A 126 9.04 18.79 13.33
C ALA A 126 8.87 20.10 12.56
N PRO A 127 8.88 21.25 13.25
CA PRO A 127 8.79 22.52 12.55
C PRO A 127 9.93 22.59 11.53
N LEU A 128 9.59 22.98 10.31
CA LEU A 128 10.57 23.23 9.26
C LEU A 128 11.64 24.19 9.81
N PRO A 129 12.94 23.85 9.74
CA PRO A 129 13.98 24.81 10.09
C PRO A 129 13.87 26.00 9.14
N GLY A 130 13.46 27.15 9.67
CA GLY A 130 13.38 28.41 8.93
C GLY A 130 11.98 28.93 8.57
N ALA A 131 10.89 28.36 9.09
CA ALA A 131 9.57 28.99 8.93
C ALA A 131 9.58 30.38 9.63
N PRO A 132 9.23 31.48 8.94
CA PRO A 132 9.24 32.81 9.55
C PRO A 132 8.18 32.89 10.64
N THR A 133 8.60 33.19 11.87
CA THR A 133 7.70 33.50 12.97
C THR A 133 6.98 34.80 12.63
N LEU A 134 5.74 34.72 12.17
CA LEU A 134 4.86 35.90 12.11
C LEU A 134 4.63 36.36 13.54
N ARG A 135 5.32 37.43 13.93
CA ARG A 135 4.99 38.21 15.13
C ARG A 135 3.62 38.84 14.88
N ALA A 136 2.62 38.38 15.62
CA ALA A 136 1.40 39.16 15.79
C ALA A 136 1.80 40.51 16.42
N VAL A 137 1.59 41.58 15.65
CA VAL A 137 1.63 42.95 16.17
C VAL A 137 0.32 43.16 16.92
N ALA A 138 0.44 43.50 18.20
CA ALA A 138 -0.65 43.92 19.07
C ALA A 138 -1.07 45.37 18.75
#